data_AF-A0A9X1AH93-F1
#
_entry.id   AF-A0A9X1AH93-F1
#
_cell.length_a   1.000
_cell.length_b   1.000
_cell.length_c   1.000
_cell.angle_alpha   90.00
_cell.angle_beta   90.00
_cell.angle_gamma   90.00
#
_symmetry.space_group_name_H-M   'P 1'
#
loop_
_entity.id
_entity.type
_entity.pdbx_description
1 polymer ?
#
loop_
_entity_poly.entity_id
_entity_poly.type
_entity_poly.pdbx_seq_one_letter_code
_entity_poly.pdbx_strand_id
1 'polypeptide(L)'
;MILITDDLCARLLANGATDTETDHVPVVKLFDPTGPATWLLTELDADGDTLFGLCDLGFGFPELGSVSLAELASVKGRLGLGIERDLGFKARFPLSVYAQAAYSAGHITEADRLLRQAAEALGNAHSKLPPDTAEQTRR
;
A
#
# COMPACT_ATOMS: atom_id res chain seq x y z
N MET A 1 -8.88 17.76 -10.57
CA MET A 1 -8.65 17.12 -9.26
C MET A 1 -7.22 16.65 -9.24
N ILE A 2 -6.45 16.95 -8.19
CA ILE A 2 -5.05 16.54 -8.05
C ILE A 2 -5.04 15.21 -7.26
N LEU A 3 -4.43 14.16 -7.82
CA LEU A 3 -4.33 12.85 -7.19
C LEU A 3 -3.53 12.90 -5.89
N ILE A 4 -2.37 13.55 -5.91
CA ILE A 4 -1.45 13.69 -4.77
C ILE A 4 -1.25 15.18 -4.50
N THR A 5 -1.73 15.68 -3.36
CA THR A 5 -1.49 17.07 -2.95
C THR A 5 -0.05 17.24 -2.45
N ASP A 6 0.45 18.47 -2.38
CA ASP A 6 1.82 18.76 -1.91
C ASP A 6 2.11 18.15 -0.54
N ASP A 7 1.15 18.21 0.40
CA ASP A 7 1.27 17.59 1.73
C ASP A 7 1.39 16.06 1.66
N LEU A 8 0.65 15.42 0.75
CA LEU A 8 0.73 13.97 0.55
C LEU A 8 2.05 13.59 -0.13
N CYS A 9 2.48 14.38 -1.12
CA CYS A 9 3.75 14.20 -1.81
C CYS A 9 4.92 14.27 -0.82
N ALA A 10 4.94 15.28 0.05
CA ALA A 10 5.98 15.42 1.08
C ALA A 10 6.04 14.22 2.03
N ARG A 11 4.88 13.67 2.43
CA ARG A 11 4.81 12.47 3.28
C ARG A 11 5.28 11.21 2.55
N LEU A 12 4.85 11.02 1.30
CA LEU A 12 5.26 9.88 0.47
C LEU A 12 6.78 9.91 0.20
N LEU A 13 7.35 11.08 -0.11
CA LEU A 13 8.79 11.26 -0.30
C LEU A 13 9.58 11.01 1.00
N ALA A 14 9.05 11.48 2.14
CA ALA A 14 9.68 11.21 3.43
C ALA A 14 9.74 9.71 3.74
N ASN A 15 8.68 8.97 3.41
CA ASN A 15 8.66 7.51 3.54
C ASN A 15 9.62 6.83 2.54
N GLY A 16 9.64 7.28 1.27
CA GLY A 16 10.55 6.74 0.24
C GLY A 16 12.04 6.98 0.54
N ALA A 17 12.37 7.94 1.39
CA ALA A 17 13.73 8.22 1.83
C ALA A 17 14.19 7.38 3.06
N THR A 18 13.31 6.57 3.66
CA THR A 18 13.68 5.68 4.77
C THR A 18 14.29 4.36 4.28
N ASP A 19 14.69 3.48 5.20
CA ASP A 19 15.09 2.12 4.86
C ASP A 19 13.96 1.38 4.11
N THR A 20 14.32 0.66 3.05
CA THR A 20 13.44 -0.15 2.20
C THR A 20 12.62 -1.21 2.95
N GLU A 21 13.05 -1.61 4.15
CA GLU A 21 12.32 -2.58 4.98
C GLU A 21 11.29 -1.95 5.95
N THR A 22 11.10 -0.63 5.91
CA THR A 22 10.18 0.06 6.82
C THR A 22 8.72 -0.21 6.42
N ASP A 23 7.94 -0.82 7.32
CA ASP A 23 6.52 -1.09 7.12
C ASP A 23 5.66 0.15 7.42
N HIS A 24 5.47 0.98 6.40
CA HIS A 24 4.76 2.25 6.49
C HIS A 24 3.24 2.09 6.55
N VAL A 25 2.58 3.05 7.18
CA VAL A 25 1.11 3.19 7.11
C VAL A 25 0.73 3.89 5.81
N PRO A 26 -0.25 3.37 5.03
CA PRO A 26 -0.69 4.01 3.79
C PRO A 26 -1.01 5.50 3.95
N VAL A 27 -0.42 6.32 3.08
CA VAL A 27 -0.56 7.78 3.09
C VAL A 27 -1.79 8.21 2.30
N VAL A 28 -2.10 7.50 1.21
CA VAL A 28 -3.19 7.82 0.29
C VAL A 28 -3.82 6.55 -0.27
N LYS A 29 -5.13 6.62 -0.50
CA LYS A 29 -5.89 5.64 -1.28
C LYS A 29 -6.36 6.26 -2.58
N LEU A 30 -6.10 5.58 -3.68
CA LEU A 30 -6.60 5.91 -5.01
C LEU A 30 -7.56 4.80 -5.48
N PHE A 31 -8.51 5.14 -6.34
CA PHE A 31 -9.46 4.17 -6.90
C PHE A 31 -9.94 4.58 -8.30
N ASP A 32 -10.29 3.60 -9.12
CA ASP A 32 -11.04 3.82 -10.37
C ASP A 32 -12.53 3.96 -10.03
N PRO A 33 -13.18 5.13 -10.18
CA PRO A 33 -14.60 5.29 -9.90
C PRO A 33 -15.51 4.49 -10.86
N THR A 34 -14.94 3.94 -11.93
CA THR A 34 -15.65 3.19 -12.97
C THR A 34 -15.24 1.72 -13.07
N GLY A 35 -14.38 1.27 -12.16
CA GLY A 35 -13.81 -0.06 -12.15
C GLY A 35 -13.51 -0.55 -10.73
N PRO A 36 -13.00 -1.78 -10.59
CA PRO A 36 -12.66 -2.35 -9.29
C PRO A 36 -11.29 -1.90 -8.77
N ALA A 37 -10.50 -1.20 -9.59
CA ALA A 37 -9.10 -0.95 -9.28
C ALA A 37 -8.91 0.01 -8.09
N THR A 38 -8.03 -0.36 -7.17
CA THR A 38 -7.72 0.36 -5.93
C THR A 38 -6.23 0.30 -5.63
N TRP A 39 -5.68 1.37 -5.09
CA TRP A 39 -4.29 1.46 -4.65
C TRP A 39 -4.22 2.03 -3.24
N LEU A 40 -3.38 1.44 -2.38
CA LEU A 40 -2.96 2.02 -1.10
C LEU A 40 -1.46 2.31 -1.17
N LEU A 41 -1.08 3.59 -1.18
CA LEU A 41 0.28 4.02 -1.47
C LEU A 41 0.97 4.56 -0.21
N THR A 42 2.25 4.20 -0.07
CA THR A 42 3.06 4.45 1.13
C THR A 42 4.29 5.29 0.83
N GLU A 43 4.89 5.16 -0.34
CA GLU A 43 6.12 5.85 -0.73
C GLU A 43 5.99 6.49 -2.12
N LEU A 44 6.82 7.52 -2.33
CA LEU A 44 7.15 8.08 -3.63
C LEU A 44 8.68 8.13 -3.73
N ASP A 45 9.22 7.61 -4.82
CA ASP A 45 10.65 7.66 -5.12
C ASP A 45 11.09 9.12 -5.37
N ALA A 46 12.39 9.39 -5.23
CA ALA A 46 13.01 10.67 -5.51
C ALA A 46 12.89 11.11 -6.98
N ASP A 47 12.56 10.19 -7.90
CA ASP A 47 12.20 10.51 -9.29
C ASP A 47 10.90 11.35 -9.42
N GLY A 48 10.10 11.41 -8.36
CA GLY A 48 8.85 12.17 -8.30
C GLY A 48 7.68 11.55 -9.05
N ASP A 49 7.80 10.30 -9.52
CA ASP A 49 6.76 9.61 -10.28
C ASP A 49 6.49 8.18 -9.80
N THR A 50 7.51 7.44 -9.38
CA THR A 50 7.39 6.03 -8.99
C THR A 50 6.83 5.92 -7.58
N LEU A 51 5.56 5.54 -7.47
CA LEU A 51 4.91 5.24 -6.20
C LEU A 51 5.10 3.76 -5.84
N PHE A 52 5.12 3.44 -4.55
CA PHE A 52 5.04 2.06 -4.05
C PHE A 52 3.84 1.88 -3.12
N GLY A 53 3.28 0.68 -3.13
CA GLY A 53 2.18 0.33 -2.25
C GLY A 53 1.51 -1.00 -2.60
N LEU A 54 0.29 -1.16 -2.11
CA LEU A 54 -0.59 -2.29 -2.41
C LEU A 54 -1.53 -1.94 -3.55
N CYS A 55 -1.47 -2.72 -4.61
CA CYS A 55 -2.18 -2.52 -5.87
C CYS A 55 -3.20 -3.65 -6.06
N ASP A 56 -4.44 -3.29 -6.35
CA ASP A 56 -5.50 -4.23 -6.70
C ASP A 56 -6.16 -3.77 -8.00
N LEU A 57 -5.97 -4.52 -9.07
CA LEU A 57 -6.57 -4.21 -10.37
C LEU A 57 -7.95 -4.88 -10.55
N GLY A 58 -8.47 -5.55 -9.51
CA GLY A 58 -9.76 -6.23 -9.51
C GLY A 58 -9.76 -7.62 -10.13
N PHE A 59 -8.59 -8.28 -10.18
CA PHE A 59 -8.46 -9.63 -10.74
C PHE A 59 -8.43 -10.75 -9.68
N GLY A 60 -8.63 -10.43 -8.40
CA GLY A 60 -8.62 -11.41 -7.31
C GLY A 60 -7.26 -11.60 -6.65
N PHE A 61 -6.22 -10.89 -7.11
CA PHE A 61 -4.84 -11.03 -6.66
C PHE A 61 -4.22 -9.65 -6.40
N PRO A 62 -4.51 -9.02 -5.25
CA PRO A 62 -3.83 -7.78 -4.85
C PRO A 62 -2.35 -8.04 -4.56
N GLU A 63 -1.48 -7.14 -5.00
CA GLU A 63 -0.03 -7.32 -4.96
C GLU A 63 0.68 -6.04 -4.48
N LEU A 64 1.79 -6.22 -3.77
CA LEU A 64 2.69 -5.11 -3.47
C LEU A 64 3.54 -4.81 -4.70
N GLY A 65 3.67 -3.54 -5.06
CA GLY A 65 4.47 -3.15 -6.20
C GLY A 65 4.51 -1.66 -6.47
N SER A 66 5.26 -1.31 -7.51
CA SER A 66 5.44 0.06 -7.95
C SER A 66 4.44 0.44 -9.05
N VAL A 67 4.05 1.71 -9.10
CA VAL A 67 3.17 2.27 -10.12
C VAL A 67 3.56 3.72 -10.43
N SER A 68 3.44 4.14 -11.70
CA SER A 68 3.71 5.53 -12.10
C SER A 68 2.54 6.45 -11.77
N LEU A 69 2.82 7.58 -11.12
CA LEU A 69 1.84 8.64 -10.88
C LEU A 69 1.35 9.25 -12.18
N ALA A 70 2.23 9.47 -13.16
CA ALA A 70 1.89 9.97 -14.47
C ALA A 70 0.96 9.01 -15.23
N GLU A 71 1.23 7.70 -15.16
CA GLU A 71 0.33 6.69 -15.74
C GLU A 71 -1.05 6.75 -15.09
N LEU A 72 -1.13 6.74 -13.76
CA LEU A 72 -2.40 6.85 -13.02
C LEU A 72 -3.17 8.14 -13.37
N ALA A 73 -2.48 9.27 -13.50
CA ALA A 73 -3.08 10.55 -13.88
C ALA A 73 -3.59 10.56 -15.34
N SER A 74 -2.97 9.75 -16.21
CA SER A 74 -3.33 9.65 -17.62
C SER A 74 -4.53 8.74 -17.88
N VAL A 75 -4.85 7.82 -16.96
CA VAL A 75 -5.97 6.88 -17.09
C VAL A 75 -7.27 7.61 -17.40
N LYS A 76 -8.00 7.09 -18.39
CA LYS A 76 -9.38 7.46 -18.72
C LYS A 76 -10.24 6.19 -18.67
N GLY A 77 -10.94 6.03 -17.57
CA GLY A 77 -11.98 5.03 -17.39
C GLY A 77 -13.25 5.35 -18.16
N ARG A 78 -14.35 4.70 -17.79
CA ARG A 78 -15.63 4.90 -18.46
C ARG A 78 -16.11 6.34 -18.27
N LEU A 79 -16.85 6.86 -19.25
CA LEU A 79 -17.36 8.25 -19.24
C LEU A 79 -16.26 9.34 -19.19
N GLY A 80 -14.99 8.97 -19.47
CA GLY A 80 -13.86 9.90 -19.41
C GLY A 80 -13.38 10.24 -18.01
N LEU A 81 -13.87 9.54 -16.98
CA LEU A 81 -13.41 9.70 -15.60
C LEU A 81 -12.01 9.14 -15.44
N GLY A 82 -11.17 9.83 -14.68
CA GLY A 82 -9.83 9.33 -14.31
C GLY A 82 -9.86 8.60 -12.98
N ILE A 83 -8.68 8.18 -12.52
CA ILE A 83 -8.49 7.74 -11.14
C ILE A 83 -8.83 8.88 -10.18
N GLU A 84 -9.37 8.52 -9.02
CA GLU A 84 -9.74 9.45 -7.96
C GLU A 84 -9.03 9.12 -6.66
N ARG A 85 -8.85 10.15 -5.82
CA ARG A 85 -8.36 10.01 -4.45
C ARG A 85 -9.53 9.90 -3.48
N ASP A 86 -9.47 8.93 -2.59
CA ASP A 86 -10.42 8.79 -1.49
C ASP A 86 -10.10 9.81 -0.39
N LEU A 87 -10.98 10.80 -0.19
CA LEU A 87 -10.83 11.85 0.83
C LEU A 87 -11.23 11.37 2.24
N GLY A 88 -12.02 10.30 2.32
CA GLY A 88 -12.49 9.72 3.59
C GLY A 88 -11.53 8.68 4.16
N PHE A 89 -10.60 8.20 3.34
CA PHE A 89 -9.63 7.19 3.73
C PHE A 89 -8.76 7.63 4.91
N LYS A 90 -8.72 6.76 5.93
CA LYS A 90 -7.86 6.91 7.11
C LYS A 90 -7.23 5.57 7.43
N ALA A 91 -5.96 5.42 7.06
CA ALA A 91 -5.22 4.21 7.36
C ALA A 91 -5.07 4.01 8.88
N ARG A 92 -5.22 2.77 9.33
CA ARG A 92 -5.16 2.40 10.76
C ARG A 92 -4.11 1.35 11.09
N PHE A 93 -3.52 0.74 10.06
CA PHE A 93 -2.55 -0.34 10.17
C PHE A 93 -1.39 -0.13 9.18
N PRO A 94 -0.23 -0.76 9.39
CA PRO A 94 0.83 -0.82 8.40
C PRO A 94 0.41 -1.50 7.10
N LEU A 95 1.14 -1.25 6.01
CA LEU A 95 0.85 -1.78 4.68
C LEU A 95 0.85 -3.31 4.67
N SER A 96 1.75 -3.95 5.42
CA SER A 96 1.79 -5.42 5.53
C SER A 96 0.47 -6.03 6.01
N VAL A 97 -0.23 -5.36 6.94
CA VAL A 97 -1.54 -5.80 7.44
C VAL A 97 -2.60 -5.69 6.35
N TYR A 98 -2.60 -4.57 5.61
CA TYR A 98 -3.50 -4.41 4.46
C TYR A 98 -3.22 -5.46 3.38
N ALA A 99 -1.95 -5.75 3.08
CA ALA A 99 -1.55 -6.76 2.11
C ALA A 99 -2.01 -8.16 2.53
N GLN A 100 -1.79 -8.55 3.78
CA GLN A 100 -2.22 -9.84 4.31
C GLN A 100 -3.75 -9.99 4.33
N ALA A 101 -4.48 -8.93 4.69
CA ALA A 101 -5.94 -8.92 4.63
C ALA A 101 -6.43 -9.03 3.19
N ALA A 102 -5.81 -8.29 2.27
CA ALA A 102 -6.18 -8.27 0.86
C ALA A 102 -5.91 -9.61 0.18
N TYR A 103 -4.77 -10.24 0.46
CA TYR A 103 -4.44 -11.59 0.00
C TYR A 103 -5.50 -12.60 0.42
N SER A 104 -5.96 -12.51 1.67
CA SER A 104 -6.97 -13.43 2.21
C SER A 104 -8.38 -13.17 1.64
N ALA A 105 -8.68 -11.93 1.29
CA ALA A 105 -9.97 -11.51 0.75
C ALA A 105 -10.04 -11.53 -0.79
N GLY A 106 -8.90 -11.62 -1.47
CA GLY A 106 -8.77 -11.45 -2.93
C GLY A 106 -8.98 -10.02 -3.42
N HIS A 107 -9.08 -9.02 -2.53
CA HIS A 107 -9.24 -7.61 -2.87
C HIS A 107 -8.80 -6.72 -1.70
N ILE A 108 -8.40 -5.48 -1.99
CA ILE A 108 -8.09 -4.49 -0.94
C ILE A 108 -9.34 -4.25 -0.09
N THR A 109 -9.19 -4.37 1.23
CA THR A 109 -10.29 -4.24 2.18
C THR A 109 -9.95 -3.31 3.34
N GLU A 110 -10.93 -2.51 3.75
CA GLU A 110 -10.85 -1.65 4.94
C GLU A 110 -11.67 -2.23 6.12
N ALA A 111 -12.24 -3.42 5.96
CA ALA A 111 -13.08 -4.05 6.96
C ALA A 111 -12.28 -4.32 8.24
N ASP A 112 -12.70 -3.70 9.35
CA ASP A 112 -12.01 -3.76 10.64
C ASP A 112 -11.71 -5.19 11.10
N ARG A 113 -12.67 -6.10 10.93
CA ARG A 113 -12.52 -7.51 11.28
C ARG A 113 -11.35 -8.17 10.51
N LEU A 114 -11.26 -7.93 9.20
CA LEU A 114 -10.24 -8.56 8.36
C LEU A 114 -8.85 -7.99 8.65
N LEU A 115 -8.75 -6.67 8.86
CA LEU A 115 -7.50 -6.01 9.23
C LEU A 115 -6.97 -6.47 10.58
N ARG A 116 -7.85 -6.64 11.59
CA ARG A 116 -7.45 -7.18 12.90
C ARG A 116 -6.96 -8.62 12.80
N GLN A 117 -7.69 -9.46 12.06
CA GLN A 117 -7.28 -10.85 11.84
C GLN A 117 -5.92 -10.95 11.14
N ALA A 118 -5.66 -10.09 10.15
CA ALA A 118 -4.38 -10.00 9.49
C ALA A 118 -3.25 -9.54 10.42
N ALA A 119 -3.49 -8.52 11.24
CA ALA A 119 -2.53 -8.03 12.23
C ALA A 119 -2.16 -9.12 13.26
N GLU A 120 -3.16 -9.86 13.76
CA GLU A 120 -2.95 -11.00 14.67
C GLU A 120 -2.13 -12.12 14.00
N ALA A 121 -2.43 -12.44 12.74
CA ALA A 121 -1.70 -13.46 11.99
C ALA A 121 -0.22 -13.09 11.82
N LEU A 122 0.08 -11.82 11.49
CA LEU A 122 1.45 -11.33 11.32
C LEU A 122 2.22 -11.30 12.65
N GLY A 123 1.59 -10.86 13.75
CA GLY A 123 2.21 -10.89 15.08
C GLY A 123 2.55 -12.30 15.56
N ASN A 124 1.69 -13.28 15.25
CA ASN A 124 1.91 -14.68 15.56
C ASN A 124 3.03 -15.32 14.71
N ALA A 125 3.21 -14.87 13.46
CA ALA A 125 4.26 -15.35 12.58
C ALA A 125 5.65 -14.89 13.06
N HIS A 126 5.78 -13.61 13.45
CA HIS A 126 7.02 -13.05 13.95
C HIS A 126 7.48 -13.71 15.27
N SER A 127 6.53 -14.15 16.10
CA SER A 127 6.80 -14.83 17.37
C SER A 127 7.28 -16.29 17.23
N LYS A 128 7.18 -16.88 16.03
CA LYS A 128 7.50 -18.31 15.78
C LYS A 128 8.83 -18.53 15.06
N LEU A 129 9.54 -17.49 14.65
CA LEU A 129 10.88 -17.60 14.09
C LEU A 129 11.86 -18.00 15.22
N PRO A 130 12.63 -19.08 15.09
CA PRO A 130 13.69 -19.41 16.04
C PRO A 130 14.73 -18.28 16.06
N PRO A 131 15.38 -18.00 17.21
CA PRO A 131 16.41 -16.96 17.28
C PRO A 131 17.52 -17.26 16.28
N ASP A 132 17.91 -16.23 15.52
CA ASP A 132 18.97 -16.30 14.52
C ASP A 132 20.26 -16.79 15.18
N THR A 133 20.68 -18.00 14.83
CA THR A 133 21.86 -18.66 15.41
C THR A 133 23.14 -18.25 14.66
N ALA A 134 23.05 -17.35 13.67
CA ALA A 134 24.16 -17.03 12.77
C ALA A 134 25.23 -16.07 13.31
N GLU A 135 25.08 -15.49 14.52
CA GLU A 135 26.08 -14.57 15.11
C GLU A 135 26.89 -15.14 16.30
N GLN A 136 26.91 -16.46 16.50
CA GLN A 136 27.74 -17.10 17.55
C GLN A 136 28.92 -17.93 17.03
N THR A 137 29.52 -17.56 15.89
CA THR A 137 30.82 -18.12 15.49
C THR A 137 31.73 -17.07 14.83
N ARG A 138 32.07 -16.01 15.56
CA ARG A 138 33.31 -15.25 15.30
C ARG A 138 33.98 -14.94 16.64
N ARG A 139 34.83 -15.87 17.09
CA ARG A 139 35.89 -15.64 18.07
C ARG A 139 37.19 -16.14 17.47
#